data_AF-A0A8S3XM87-F1
#
_entry.id   AF-A0A8S3XM87-F1
#
_cell.length_a   1.000
_cell.length_b   1.000
_cell.length_c   1.000
_cell.angle_alpha   90.00
_cell.angle_beta   90.00
_cell.angle_gamma   90.00
#
_symmetry.space_group_name_H-M   'P 1'
#
loop_
_entity.id
_entity.type
_entity.pdbx_description
1 polymer ?
#
loop_
_entity_poly.entity_id
_entity_poly.type
_entity_poly.pdbx_seq_one_letter_code
_entity_poly.pdbx_strand_id
1 'polypeptide(L)'
;MLCDIVWQIWERAGVGGDVRWAPGWRAGGQARGWAAASAARWAPDDARLLLAGPLALADRWELIILRFDQNGRGVTEVRAECSSCGGCWASAATFLTLIPRLLAPARAVTTVWLNAADQRLHSEYAGVTVPVLRIYNEAATHITHVLVAKVLAEELENLEQKNSTTLASESVEEHVLQKEEDCPAPEYWQATLPVRQERAAHVLVAALGAAGGARGMARALGAWPLRALAPPPLLAASMSLAERAARRRRSRAAPPPHDEPPPSEHELRALCTPPLTTCRLRNMVLGLEIHPNGGCVWASTCEGAECVSLPALRPLLRVSSATSAPVSTFPYMVQPAVSDDYIAAPAGDGSGLVRVWAARAGARRDVTPHAAPPVAALLPARTPPRRVLAGASLYVWTCPVLES
;
A
#
# COMPACT_ATOMS: atom_id res chain seq x y z
N MET A 1 26.82 -3.96 -15.50
CA MET A 1 26.85 -2.48 -15.46
C MET A 1 25.66 -2.06 -14.60
N LEU A 2 25.88 -1.74 -13.31
CA LEU A 2 24.80 -1.32 -12.42
C LEU A 2 24.51 0.15 -12.74
N CYS A 3 23.33 0.47 -13.26
CA CYS A 3 22.92 1.85 -13.47
C CYS A 3 22.94 2.60 -12.14
N ASP A 4 23.42 3.85 -12.13
CA ASP A 4 23.39 4.71 -10.94
C ASP A 4 21.94 4.86 -10.45
N ILE A 5 21.62 4.25 -9.32
CA ILE A 5 20.29 4.42 -8.71
C ILE A 5 20.26 5.77 -8.04
N VAL A 6 19.53 6.68 -8.67
CA VAL A 6 19.34 8.04 -8.23
C VAL A 6 17.86 8.21 -7.90
N TRP A 7 17.58 8.70 -6.70
CA TRP A 7 16.29 9.26 -6.35
C TRP A 7 16.32 10.75 -6.62
N GLN A 8 15.39 11.24 -7.43
CA GLN A 8 15.24 12.65 -7.73
C GLN A 8 13.89 13.10 -7.23
N ILE A 9 13.72 14.38 -6.88
CA ILE A 9 12.41 14.99 -6.81
C ILE A 9 12.29 16.06 -7.86
N TRP A 10 11.18 16.05 -8.59
CA TRP A 10 10.83 17.06 -9.58
C TRP A 10 9.83 18.03 -8.98
N GLU A 11 10.05 19.30 -9.27
CA GLU A 11 9.22 20.41 -8.83
C GLU A 11 8.70 21.16 -10.05
N ARG A 12 7.47 21.68 -9.90
CA ARG A 12 6.85 22.52 -10.92
C ARG A 12 7.40 23.93 -10.83
N ALA A 13 7.99 24.41 -11.92
CA ALA A 13 8.43 25.78 -12.13
C ALA A 13 7.51 26.48 -13.15
N GLY A 14 7.18 27.74 -12.89
CA GLY A 14 6.35 28.58 -13.76
C GLY A 14 4.96 28.92 -13.20
N VAL A 15 4.50 30.13 -13.51
CA VAL A 15 3.18 30.67 -13.18
C VAL A 15 2.46 30.95 -14.50
N GLY A 16 1.24 30.43 -14.67
CA GLY A 16 0.51 30.50 -15.95
C GLY A 16 0.76 29.29 -16.86
N GLY A 17 0.24 29.35 -18.10
CA GLY A 17 0.16 28.23 -19.05
C GLY A 17 1.49 27.62 -19.52
N ASP A 18 2.65 28.19 -19.14
CA ASP A 18 3.97 27.66 -19.48
C ASP A 18 4.56 26.89 -18.29
N VAL A 19 4.09 25.66 -18.11
CA VAL A 19 4.48 24.77 -17.00
C VAL A 19 5.78 24.05 -17.34
N ARG A 20 6.84 24.26 -16.55
CA ARG A 20 8.12 23.56 -16.69
C ARG A 20 8.39 22.70 -15.47
N TRP A 21 9.00 21.53 -15.67
CA TRP A 21 9.43 20.65 -14.59
C TRP A 21 10.95 20.69 -14.47
N ALA A 22 11.45 20.83 -13.25
CA ALA A 22 12.87 20.83 -12.97
C ALA A 22 13.20 19.91 -11.78
N PRO A 23 14.37 19.26 -11.77
CA PRO A 23 14.80 18.49 -10.60
C PRO A 23 15.11 19.44 -9.44
N GLY A 24 14.33 19.36 -8.36
CA GLY A 24 14.51 20.13 -7.13
C GLY A 24 15.38 19.44 -6.08
N TRP A 25 15.42 18.10 -6.05
CA TRP A 25 16.27 17.34 -5.13
C TRP A 25 16.82 16.06 -5.77
N ARG A 26 17.96 15.58 -5.28
CA ARG A 26 18.62 14.36 -5.75
C ARG A 26 19.38 13.66 -4.62
N ALA A 27 19.29 12.34 -4.54
CA ALA A 27 20.11 11.50 -3.68
C ALA A 27 20.50 10.20 -4.38
N GLY A 28 21.71 9.70 -4.10
CA GLY A 28 22.17 8.40 -4.58
C GLY A 28 21.62 7.27 -3.70
N GLY A 29 20.71 6.46 -4.23
CA GLY A 29 20.22 5.25 -3.56
C GLY A 29 21.25 4.11 -3.56
N GLN A 30 22.14 4.06 -4.56
CA GLN A 30 23.17 3.02 -4.68
C GLN A 30 24.23 3.11 -3.59
N ALA A 31 24.60 4.31 -3.13
CA ALA A 31 25.50 4.49 -1.99
C ALA A 31 24.95 3.84 -0.70
N ARG A 32 23.64 3.54 -0.68
CA ARG A 32 22.94 2.87 0.43
C ARG A 32 22.64 1.40 0.14
N GLY A 33 23.13 0.86 -0.98
CA GLY A 33 22.95 -0.54 -1.36
C GLY A 33 21.56 -0.91 -1.87
N TRP A 34 20.72 0.07 -2.25
CA TRP A 34 19.41 -0.20 -2.85
C TRP A 34 19.57 -0.68 -4.29
N ALA A 35 18.71 -1.58 -4.75
CA ALA A 35 18.60 -2.02 -6.14
C ALA A 35 17.53 -1.23 -6.92
N ALA A 36 16.47 -0.77 -6.25
CA ALA A 36 15.45 0.07 -6.86
C ALA A 36 14.68 0.81 -5.77
N ALA A 37 14.00 1.91 -6.14
CA ALA A 37 12.89 2.44 -5.36
C ALA A 37 11.60 1.88 -5.97
N SER A 38 10.94 0.97 -5.25
CA SER A 38 9.79 0.22 -5.78
C SER A 38 8.47 0.77 -5.28
N ALA A 39 8.43 1.45 -4.13
CA ALA A 39 7.23 2.12 -3.62
C ALA A 39 7.57 3.49 -3.05
N ALA A 40 6.68 4.46 -3.26
CA ALA A 40 6.79 5.81 -2.72
C ALA A 40 5.42 6.34 -2.30
N ARG A 41 5.32 6.96 -1.12
CA ARG A 41 4.06 7.57 -0.64
C ARG A 41 4.31 8.74 0.28
N TRP A 42 3.70 9.89 -0.02
CA TRP A 42 3.70 11.04 0.88
C TRP A 42 2.85 10.78 2.12
N ALA A 43 3.31 11.30 3.26
CA ALA A 43 2.52 11.32 4.47
C ALA A 43 1.28 12.21 4.25
N PRO A 44 0.11 11.85 4.82
CA PRO A 44 -1.05 12.73 4.81
C PRO A 44 -0.71 14.08 5.46
N ASP A 45 -0.90 15.18 4.71
CA ASP A 45 -0.74 16.56 5.17
C ASP A 45 0.63 16.90 5.78
N ASP A 46 1.70 16.23 5.34
CA ASP A 46 3.04 16.43 5.88
C ASP A 46 4.15 16.31 4.82
N ALA A 47 5.30 16.95 5.06
CA ALA A 47 6.46 16.98 4.19
C ALA A 47 7.32 15.70 4.26
N ARG A 48 6.74 14.58 4.70
CA ARG A 48 7.44 13.29 4.83
C ARG A 48 7.09 12.36 3.68
N LEU A 49 8.10 11.69 3.14
CA LEU A 49 7.99 10.73 2.06
C LEU A 49 8.47 9.37 2.54
N LEU A 50 7.60 8.38 2.48
CA LEU A 50 7.94 6.98 2.67
C LEU A 50 8.43 6.42 1.33
N LEU A 51 9.62 5.84 1.31
CA LEU A 51 10.18 5.11 0.17
C LEU A 51 10.48 3.68 0.59
N ALA A 52 10.26 2.71 -0.28
CA ALA A 52 10.65 1.34 -0.04
C ALA A 52 11.22 0.66 -1.29
N GLY A 53 12.12 -0.29 -1.08
CA GLY A 53 12.75 -1.02 -2.18
C GLY A 53 13.66 -2.16 -1.74
N PRO A 54 14.02 -3.03 -2.69
CA PRO A 54 14.95 -4.13 -2.44
C PRO A 54 16.39 -3.62 -2.31
N LEU A 55 17.19 -4.30 -1.49
CA LEU A 55 18.64 -4.10 -1.41
C LEU A 55 19.35 -4.95 -2.47
N ALA A 56 20.35 -4.40 -3.16
CA ALA A 56 21.03 -5.05 -4.27
C ALA A 56 21.85 -6.29 -3.88
N LEU A 57 22.36 -6.32 -2.65
CA LEU A 57 23.26 -7.36 -2.15
C LEU A 57 22.63 -8.20 -1.01
N ALA A 58 21.32 -8.09 -0.81
CA ALA A 58 20.61 -8.84 0.22
C ALA A 58 19.20 -9.19 -0.26
N ASP A 59 18.72 -10.38 0.09
CA ASP A 59 17.31 -10.76 -0.10
C ASP A 59 16.43 -10.09 0.98
N ARG A 60 16.46 -8.75 0.99
CA ARG A 60 15.85 -7.92 2.02
C ARG A 60 15.33 -6.65 1.40
N TRP A 61 14.21 -6.18 1.95
CA TRP A 61 13.63 -4.90 1.62
C TRP A 61 13.85 -3.92 2.75
N GLU A 62 14.07 -2.67 2.37
CA GLU A 62 14.19 -1.55 3.28
C GLU A 62 13.13 -0.49 2.95
N LEU A 63 12.61 0.11 4.01
CA LEU A 63 11.79 1.31 3.97
C LEU A 63 12.56 2.45 4.62
N ILE A 64 12.52 3.62 4.00
CA ILE A 64 13.04 4.86 4.56
C ILE A 64 11.96 5.94 4.60
N ILE A 65 12.05 6.83 5.59
CA ILE A 65 11.27 8.06 5.62
C ILE A 65 12.22 9.23 5.40
N LEU A 66 11.92 10.04 4.40
CA LEU A 66 12.59 11.30 4.13
C LEU A 66 11.69 12.44 4.61
N ARG A 67 12.21 13.36 5.43
CA ARG A 67 11.55 14.65 5.70
C ARG A 67 12.14 15.71 4.80
N PHE A 68 11.26 16.48 4.17
CA PHE A 68 11.66 17.63 3.37
C PHE A 68 11.52 18.92 4.16
N ASP A 69 12.54 19.76 4.08
CA ASP A 69 12.49 21.12 4.61
C ASP A 69 11.73 22.08 3.65
N GLN A 70 11.67 23.35 4.05
CA GLN A 70 11.06 24.42 3.27
C GLN A 70 11.79 24.66 1.94
N ASN A 71 13.09 24.32 1.86
CA ASN A 71 13.93 24.47 0.68
C ASN A 71 13.89 23.23 -0.25
N GLY A 72 13.06 22.23 0.05
CA GLY A 72 12.97 21.01 -0.74
C GLY A 72 14.12 20.03 -0.52
N ARG A 73 14.93 20.19 0.53
CA ARG A 73 15.98 19.23 0.88
C ARG A 73 15.41 18.11 1.72
N GLY A 74 15.52 16.88 1.21
CA GLY A 74 15.13 15.66 1.91
C GLY A 74 16.25 15.13 2.81
N VAL A 75 15.94 14.86 4.08
CA VAL A 75 16.82 14.20 5.05
C VAL A 75 16.18 12.90 5.51
N THR A 76 16.96 11.82 5.63
CA THR A 76 16.45 10.55 6.17
C THR A 76 16.19 10.68 7.66
N GLU A 77 14.93 10.51 8.08
CA GLU A 77 14.54 10.47 9.49
C GLU A 77 14.47 9.04 10.03
N VAL A 78 13.97 8.11 9.22
CA VAL A 78 13.71 6.73 9.67
C VAL A 78 14.22 5.72 8.65
N ARG A 79 14.73 4.59 9.16
CA ARG A 79 14.99 3.38 8.39
C ARG A 79 14.34 2.18 9.08
N ALA A 80 13.71 1.32 8.29
CA ALA A 80 13.06 0.12 8.79
C ALA A 80 13.22 -1.04 7.80
N GLU A 81 13.26 -2.25 8.34
CA GLU A 81 13.12 -3.46 7.52
C GLU A 81 11.65 -3.66 7.17
N CYS A 82 11.39 -4.10 5.94
CA CYS A 82 10.06 -4.40 5.47
C CYS A 82 10.07 -5.59 4.50
N SER A 83 8.89 -5.90 3.97
CA SER A 83 8.66 -6.83 2.87
C SER A 83 8.62 -6.12 1.53
N SER A 84 8.33 -6.87 0.46
CA SER A 84 8.03 -6.34 -0.87
C SER A 84 6.87 -5.35 -0.90
N CYS A 85 6.04 -5.28 0.14
CA CYS A 85 4.99 -4.26 0.22
C CYS A 85 5.53 -2.86 0.57
N GLY A 86 6.77 -2.77 1.06
CA GLY A 86 7.34 -1.56 1.65
C GLY A 86 6.70 -1.19 3.00
N GLY A 87 5.42 -0.82 2.97
CA GLY A 87 4.66 -0.35 4.11
C GLY A 87 3.63 0.69 3.70
N CYS A 88 2.97 1.30 4.68
CA CYS A 88 2.05 2.42 4.43
C CYS A 88 1.98 3.36 5.62
N TRP A 89 1.57 4.60 5.38
CA TRP A 89 1.24 5.54 6.44
C TRP A 89 -0.02 5.06 7.17
N ALA A 90 0.02 5.10 8.51
CA ALA A 90 -1.14 4.86 9.35
C ALA A 90 -1.71 6.19 9.89
N SER A 91 -0.84 7.16 10.13
CA SER A 91 -1.16 8.54 10.45
C SER A 91 0.01 9.43 10.00
N ALA A 92 -0.08 10.75 10.23
CA ALA A 92 1.10 11.61 10.09
C ALA A 92 2.24 11.16 11.04
N ALA A 93 1.92 10.69 12.26
CA ALA A 93 2.94 10.35 13.26
C ALA A 93 3.43 8.90 13.21
N THR A 94 2.78 8.02 12.44
CA THR A 94 3.04 6.58 12.47
C THR A 94 2.90 5.91 11.11
N PHE A 95 3.66 4.85 10.89
CA PHE A 95 3.60 4.05 9.67
C PHE A 95 3.66 2.55 9.98
N LEU A 96 3.19 1.74 9.05
CA LEU A 96 3.20 0.28 9.14
C LEU A 96 4.32 -0.30 8.28
N THR A 97 5.00 -1.31 8.82
CA THR A 97 5.86 -2.22 8.04
C THR A 97 5.34 -3.63 8.17
N LEU A 98 5.45 -4.39 7.08
CA LEU A 98 5.03 -5.78 7.03
C LEU A 98 6.27 -6.65 6.96
N ILE A 99 6.32 -7.71 7.77
CA ILE A 99 7.43 -8.65 7.79
C ILE A 99 6.87 -10.08 7.67
N PRO A 100 7.00 -10.71 6.49
CA PRO A 100 6.60 -12.10 6.29
C PRO A 100 7.58 -13.03 6.98
N ARG A 101 7.05 -14.14 7.50
CA ARG A 101 7.83 -15.27 8.00
C ARG A 101 7.27 -16.54 7.40
N LEU A 102 8.11 -17.28 6.68
CA LEU A 102 7.81 -18.64 6.25
C LEU A 102 7.99 -19.57 7.46
N LEU A 103 6.92 -20.23 7.87
CA LEU A 103 6.91 -21.11 9.05
C LEU A 103 6.88 -22.59 8.67
N ALA A 104 6.37 -22.90 7.47
CA ALA A 104 6.38 -24.22 6.86
C ALA A 104 6.24 -24.08 5.33
N PRO A 105 6.46 -25.15 4.53
CA PRO A 105 6.29 -25.09 3.07
C PRO A 105 4.92 -24.53 2.67
N ALA A 106 4.90 -23.47 1.86
CA ALA A 106 3.70 -22.74 1.44
C ALA A 106 2.83 -22.15 2.57
N ARG A 107 3.36 -22.05 3.80
CA ARG A 107 2.67 -21.48 4.96
C ARG A 107 3.47 -20.34 5.54
N ALA A 108 2.99 -19.12 5.32
CA ALA A 108 3.61 -17.91 5.80
C ALA A 108 2.64 -17.08 6.66
N VAL A 109 3.20 -16.36 7.61
CA VAL A 109 2.47 -15.38 8.41
C VAL A 109 3.16 -14.04 8.24
N THR A 110 2.38 -13.00 7.94
CA THR A 110 2.88 -11.63 7.87
C THR A 110 2.55 -10.91 9.18
N THR A 111 3.59 -10.45 9.87
CA THR A 111 3.41 -9.58 11.04
C THR A 111 3.37 -8.13 10.58
N VAL A 112 2.34 -7.40 11.00
CA VAL A 112 2.22 -5.95 10.79
C VAL A 112 2.75 -5.24 12.02
N TRP A 113 3.74 -4.38 11.81
CA TRP A 113 4.41 -3.60 12.84
C TRP A 113 4.01 -2.14 12.70
N LEU A 114 3.57 -1.53 13.80
CA LEU A 114 3.39 -0.09 13.91
C LEU A 114 4.71 0.55 14.33
N ASN A 115 5.11 1.59 13.61
CA ASN A 115 6.37 2.31 13.80
C ASN A 115 6.08 3.80 14.03
N ALA A 116 6.87 4.45 14.88
CA ALA A 116 6.88 5.90 14.98
C ALA A 116 7.58 6.51 13.74
N ALA A 117 6.96 7.53 13.14
CA ALA A 117 7.47 8.21 11.95
C ALA A 117 8.49 9.32 12.23
N ASP A 118 8.82 9.54 13.50
CA ASP A 118 9.89 10.42 13.95
C ASP A 118 10.81 9.65 14.91
N GLN A 119 12.11 9.77 14.65
CA GLN A 119 13.18 9.10 15.36
C GLN A 119 14.15 10.08 16.04
N ARG A 120 13.80 11.38 16.16
CA ARG A 120 14.63 12.41 16.84
C ARG A 120 15.12 12.02 18.23
N LEU A 121 14.38 11.15 18.94
CA LEU A 121 14.77 10.58 20.24
C LEU A 121 15.07 9.07 20.20
N HIS A 122 14.96 8.42 19.03
CA HIS A 122 14.99 6.96 18.86
C HIS A 122 15.91 6.56 17.71
N SER A 123 17.12 6.10 18.02
CA SER A 123 18.12 5.74 17.00
C SER A 123 17.58 4.87 15.84
N GLU A 124 18.07 5.24 14.66
CA GLU A 124 18.05 4.64 13.32
C GLU A 124 18.07 3.09 13.19
N TYR A 125 18.46 2.33 14.22
CA TYR A 125 18.64 0.88 14.09
C TYR A 125 17.76 0.02 15.02
N ALA A 126 16.96 0.65 15.87
CA ALA A 126 16.00 -0.05 16.72
C ALA A 126 14.77 0.84 16.90
N GLY A 127 13.99 0.96 15.82
CA GLY A 127 12.73 1.68 15.82
C GLY A 127 11.86 1.26 17.00
N VAL A 128 11.15 2.22 17.57
CA VAL A 128 10.07 1.91 18.52
C VAL A 128 8.98 1.27 17.67
N THR A 129 8.84 -0.05 17.80
CA THR A 129 7.88 -0.82 17.03
C THR A 129 7.07 -1.73 17.93
N VAL A 130 5.79 -1.86 17.62
CA VAL A 130 4.88 -2.80 18.29
C VAL A 130 4.17 -3.63 17.23
N PRO A 131 4.10 -4.97 17.39
CA PRO A 131 3.29 -5.79 16.51
C PRO A 131 1.81 -5.49 16.80
N VAL A 132 1.06 -5.12 15.77
CA VAL A 132 -0.37 -4.76 15.91
C VAL A 132 -1.30 -5.80 15.31
N LEU A 133 -0.80 -6.62 14.39
CA LEU A 133 -1.61 -7.62 13.69
C LEU A 133 -0.73 -8.76 13.16
N ARG A 134 -1.28 -9.96 13.10
CA ARG A 134 -0.71 -11.11 12.37
C ARG A 134 -1.72 -11.57 11.34
N ILE A 135 -1.28 -11.65 10.09
CA ILE A 135 -2.10 -12.06 8.95
C ILE A 135 -1.58 -13.39 8.42
N TYR A 136 -2.48 -14.35 8.26
CA TYR A 136 -2.15 -15.60 7.57
C TYR A 136 -2.11 -15.35 6.05
N ASN A 137 -1.04 -15.80 5.40
CA ASN A 137 -0.84 -15.61 3.97
C ASN A 137 -1.59 -16.68 3.17
N GLU A 138 -2.88 -16.42 2.91
CA GLU A 138 -3.74 -17.28 2.10
C GLU A 138 -3.11 -17.65 0.75
N ALA A 139 -3.29 -18.89 0.31
CA ALA A 139 -2.70 -19.42 -0.92
C ALA A 139 -1.18 -19.12 -1.06
N ALA A 140 -0.45 -19.09 0.05
CA ALA A 140 0.97 -18.74 0.10
C ALA A 140 1.31 -17.39 -0.54
N THR A 141 0.35 -16.46 -0.58
CA THR A 141 0.54 -15.15 -1.21
C THR A 141 1.40 -14.24 -0.37
N HIS A 142 2.33 -13.52 -1.00
CA HIS A 142 2.98 -12.40 -0.36
C HIS A 142 2.04 -11.20 -0.37
N ILE A 143 1.87 -10.54 0.77
CA ILE A 143 1.14 -9.28 0.83
C ILE A 143 2.01 -8.22 0.15
N THR A 144 1.52 -7.70 -0.96
CA THR A 144 2.22 -6.72 -1.80
C THR A 144 1.62 -5.34 -1.62
N HIS A 145 0.30 -5.19 -1.56
CA HIS A 145 -0.31 -3.87 -1.47
C HIS A 145 -1.02 -3.66 -0.13
N VAL A 146 -0.79 -2.51 0.49
CA VAL A 146 -1.37 -2.17 1.79
C VAL A 146 -1.66 -0.67 1.93
N LEU A 147 -2.78 -0.38 2.58
CA LEU A 147 -3.29 0.96 2.87
C LEU A 147 -3.90 1.00 4.28
N VAL A 148 -3.87 2.16 4.92
CA VAL A 148 -4.71 2.43 6.08
C VAL A 148 -5.73 3.47 5.68
N ALA A 149 -7.01 3.11 5.76
CA ALA A 149 -8.12 4.00 5.49
C ALA A 149 -8.72 4.51 6.81
N LYS A 150 -9.20 5.75 6.79
CA LYS A 150 -10.05 6.31 7.84
C LYS A 150 -11.50 6.08 7.46
N VAL A 151 -12.27 5.48 8.36
CA VAL A 151 -13.69 5.15 8.18
C VAL A 151 -14.49 5.70 9.36
N LEU A 152 -15.82 5.76 9.23
CA LEU A 152 -16.68 6.11 10.35
C LEU A 152 -16.64 5.00 11.40
N ALA A 153 -16.42 5.37 12.67
CA ALA A 153 -16.35 4.42 13.77
C ALA A 153 -17.65 3.61 13.92
N GLU A 154 -18.79 4.26 13.75
CA GLU A 154 -20.12 3.63 13.85
C GLU A 154 -20.34 2.57 12.76
N GLU A 155 -19.91 2.82 11.53
CA GLU A 155 -19.99 1.84 10.43
C GLU A 155 -19.15 0.59 10.72
N LEU A 156 -17.96 0.81 11.29
CA LEU A 156 -17.06 -0.27 11.67
C LEU A 156 -17.64 -1.10 12.82
N GLU A 157 -18.13 -0.45 13.88
CA GLU A 157 -18.77 -1.11 15.03
C GLU A 157 -20.00 -1.91 14.61
N ASN A 158 -20.84 -1.35 13.74
CA ASN A 158 -22.00 -2.05 13.18
C ASN A 158 -21.59 -3.29 12.37
N LEU A 159 -20.50 -3.22 11.61
CA LEU A 159 -19.98 -4.36 10.84
C LEU A 159 -19.47 -5.48 11.76
N GLU A 160 -18.78 -5.11 12.84
CA GLU A 160 -18.25 -6.05 13.84
C GLU A 160 -19.36 -6.75 14.63
N GLN A 161 -20.41 -6.01 15.00
CA GLN A 161 -21.60 -6.57 15.64
C GLN A 161 -22.29 -7.58 14.71
N LYS A 162 -22.51 -7.21 13.44
CA LYS A 162 -23.12 -8.09 12.44
C LYS A 162 -22.34 -9.39 12.28
N ASN A 163 -21.02 -9.33 12.14
CA ASN A 163 -20.21 -10.55 12.01
C ASN A 163 -20.23 -11.42 13.27
N SER A 164 -20.28 -10.80 14.45
CA SER A 164 -20.42 -11.53 15.72
C SER A 164 -21.76 -12.28 15.79
N THR A 165 -22.82 -11.71 15.22
CA THR A 165 -24.14 -12.37 15.13
C THR A 165 -24.24 -13.40 14.00
N THR A 166 -23.61 -13.16 12.84
CA THR A 166 -23.66 -14.08 11.69
C THR A 166 -22.77 -15.32 11.90
N LEU A 167 -21.73 -15.25 12.74
CA LEU A 167 -20.98 -16.44 13.18
C LEU A 167 -21.83 -17.44 13.98
N ALA A 168 -23.04 -17.06 14.42
CA ALA A 168 -24.04 -17.96 15.01
C ALA A 168 -25.05 -18.52 13.96
N SER A 169 -24.91 -18.17 12.69
CA SER A 169 -25.82 -18.58 11.61
C SER A 169 -25.00 -18.76 10.33
N GLU A 170 -24.53 -19.99 10.09
CA GLU A 170 -23.78 -20.34 8.88
C GLU A 170 -24.64 -20.14 7.61
N SER A 171 -24.46 -18.99 6.96
CA SER A 171 -24.74 -18.82 5.54
C SER A 171 -23.87 -17.69 5.00
N VAL A 172 -22.71 -18.07 4.43
CA VAL A 172 -21.88 -17.15 3.65
C VAL A 172 -22.62 -16.91 2.34
N GLU A 173 -23.38 -15.82 2.25
CA GLU A 173 -23.86 -15.35 0.96
C GLU A 173 -22.66 -14.90 0.13
N GLU A 174 -22.17 -15.80 -0.73
CA GLU A 174 -21.37 -15.42 -1.88
C GLU A 174 -22.24 -14.51 -2.76
N HIS A 175 -22.13 -13.19 -2.59
CA HIS A 175 -22.63 -12.25 -3.59
C HIS A 175 -21.82 -12.43 -4.87
N VAL A 176 -22.25 -13.39 -5.70
CA VAL A 176 -21.74 -13.59 -7.05
C VAL A 176 -22.17 -12.39 -7.88
N LEU A 177 -21.23 -11.49 -8.17
CA LEU A 177 -21.40 -10.43 -9.15
C LEU A 177 -21.49 -11.03 -10.57
N GLN A 178 -22.71 -11.42 -10.97
CA GLN A 178 -23.02 -11.73 -12.37
C GLN A 178 -23.33 -10.48 -13.21
N LYS A 179 -23.31 -9.27 -12.63
CA LYS A 179 -23.60 -8.04 -13.37
C LYS A 179 -22.30 -7.36 -13.82
N GLU A 180 -22.06 -7.42 -15.13
CA GLU A 180 -21.11 -6.55 -15.84
C GLU A 180 -21.65 -5.13 -15.84
N GLU A 181 -21.62 -4.46 -14.68
CA GLU A 181 -22.01 -3.06 -14.61
C GLU A 181 -20.80 -2.18 -14.90
N ASP A 182 -20.62 -1.87 -16.18
CA ASP A 182 -19.74 -0.80 -16.67
C ASP A 182 -20.27 0.60 -16.29
N CYS A 183 -21.44 0.68 -15.63
CA CYS A 183 -22.08 1.93 -15.21
C CYS A 183 -22.01 2.10 -13.67
N PRO A 184 -21.72 3.30 -13.16
CA PRO A 184 -21.67 3.53 -11.71
C PRO A 184 -23.05 3.45 -11.06
N ALA A 185 -23.21 2.53 -10.12
CA ALA A 185 -24.42 2.38 -9.32
C ALA A 185 -24.56 3.49 -8.25
N PRO A 186 -25.77 3.76 -7.71
CA PRO A 186 -25.98 4.76 -6.66
C PRO A 186 -25.06 4.61 -5.44
N GLU A 187 -24.73 3.37 -5.07
CA GLU A 187 -23.85 3.03 -3.96
C GLU A 187 -22.42 3.53 -4.19
N TYR A 188 -21.95 3.50 -5.44
CA TYR A 188 -20.65 4.07 -5.81
C TYR A 188 -20.63 5.58 -5.57
N TRP A 189 -21.68 6.28 -5.97
CA TRP A 189 -21.78 7.72 -5.78
C TRP A 189 -21.83 8.10 -4.30
N GLN A 190 -22.55 7.33 -3.49
CA GLN A 190 -22.57 7.53 -2.04
C GLN A 190 -21.18 7.36 -1.41
N ALA A 191 -20.44 6.32 -1.82
CA ALA A 191 -19.08 6.07 -1.33
C ALA A 191 -18.06 7.13 -1.79
N THR A 192 -18.34 7.87 -2.87
CA THR A 192 -17.48 8.98 -3.31
C THR A 192 -17.86 10.32 -2.68
N LEU A 193 -18.91 10.41 -1.86
CA LEU A 193 -19.22 11.65 -1.14
C LEU A 193 -18.20 11.92 -0.02
N PRO A 194 -17.89 13.20 0.29
CA PRO A 194 -17.02 13.55 1.40
C PRO A 194 -17.58 13.04 2.74
N VAL A 195 -16.87 12.12 3.36
CA VAL A 195 -17.26 11.60 4.68
C VAL A 195 -16.91 12.64 5.75
N ARG A 196 -17.92 13.15 6.47
CA ARG A 196 -17.69 13.99 7.66
C ARG A 196 -17.27 13.10 8.83
N GLN A 197 -15.96 13.05 9.09
CA GLN A 197 -15.36 12.16 10.08
C GLN A 197 -15.34 12.80 11.48
N GLU A 198 -16.49 12.90 12.14
CA GLU A 198 -16.54 13.37 13.54
C GLU A 198 -15.94 12.34 14.51
N ARG A 199 -16.13 11.05 14.22
CA ARG A 199 -15.50 9.91 14.91
C ARG A 199 -14.87 8.95 13.90
N ALA A 200 -13.56 9.08 13.71
CA ALA A 200 -12.82 8.25 12.78
C ALA A 200 -12.26 6.99 13.45
N ALA A 201 -12.46 5.83 12.82
CA ALA A 201 -11.71 4.61 13.06
C ALA A 201 -10.77 4.35 11.88
N HIS A 202 -9.79 3.46 12.08
CA HIS A 202 -8.82 3.12 11.05
C HIS A 202 -8.91 1.64 10.69
N VAL A 203 -8.81 1.36 9.39
CA VAL A 203 -8.88 0.01 8.84
C VAL A 203 -7.67 -0.23 7.96
N LEU A 204 -6.96 -1.32 8.21
CA LEU A 204 -5.94 -1.85 7.31
C LEU A 204 -6.62 -2.55 6.14
N VAL A 205 -6.31 -2.13 4.92
CA VAL A 205 -6.72 -2.83 3.70
C VAL A 205 -5.47 -3.42 3.05
N ALA A 206 -5.49 -4.73 2.78
CA ALA A 206 -4.36 -5.41 2.17
C ALA A 206 -4.79 -6.34 1.02
N ALA A 207 -3.96 -6.41 -0.02
CA ALA A 207 -4.09 -7.40 -1.08
C ALA A 207 -3.53 -8.75 -0.62
N LEU A 208 -4.33 -9.80 -0.78
CA LEU A 208 -4.08 -11.15 -0.27
C LEU A 208 -4.59 -12.22 -1.24
N GLY A 209 -4.20 -13.47 -0.99
CA GLY A 209 -4.67 -14.63 -1.73
C GLY A 209 -6.10 -15.00 -1.37
N ALA A 210 -6.86 -15.48 -2.36
CA ALA A 210 -8.18 -16.02 -2.06
C ALA A 210 -8.04 -17.41 -1.42
N ALA A 211 -8.82 -17.70 -0.37
CA ALA A 211 -8.97 -19.06 0.15
C ALA A 211 -9.45 -19.99 -0.99
N GLY A 212 -8.77 -21.13 -1.18
CA GLY A 212 -8.99 -22.03 -2.32
C GLY A 212 -8.50 -21.50 -3.68
N GLY A 213 -7.86 -20.33 -3.71
CA GLY A 213 -7.34 -19.70 -4.93
C GLY A 213 -6.00 -20.25 -5.39
N ALA A 214 -5.57 -19.78 -6.57
CA ALA A 214 -4.26 -20.11 -7.13
C ALA A 214 -3.13 -19.59 -6.22
N ARG A 215 -2.14 -20.45 -5.96
CA ARG A 215 -1.00 -20.12 -5.10
C ARG A 215 -0.22 -18.92 -5.64
N GLY A 216 0.17 -18.01 -4.74
CA GLY A 216 0.98 -16.82 -5.07
C GLY A 216 0.20 -15.66 -5.71
N MET A 217 -1.08 -15.83 -6.03
CA MET A 217 -1.89 -14.79 -6.69
C MET A 217 -2.71 -13.96 -5.70
N ALA A 218 -2.39 -12.67 -5.56
CA ALA A 218 -3.16 -11.72 -4.74
C ALA A 218 -4.46 -11.33 -5.46
N ARG A 219 -5.53 -12.11 -5.27
CA ARG A 219 -6.85 -11.95 -5.92
C ARG A 219 -7.97 -11.64 -4.93
N ALA A 220 -7.64 -11.12 -3.76
CA ALA A 220 -8.63 -10.66 -2.81
C ALA A 220 -8.10 -9.45 -2.02
N LEU A 221 -9.03 -8.70 -1.45
CA LEU A 221 -8.77 -7.67 -0.47
C LEU A 221 -9.30 -8.13 0.88
N GLY A 222 -8.54 -7.88 1.94
CA GLY A 222 -9.00 -8.05 3.32
C GLY A 222 -8.93 -6.73 4.07
N ALA A 223 -9.89 -6.54 4.98
CA ALA A 223 -9.94 -5.39 5.88
C ALA A 223 -9.81 -5.83 7.34
N TRP A 224 -8.98 -5.12 8.12
CA TRP A 224 -8.84 -5.34 9.57
C TRP A 224 -8.97 -4.03 10.32
N PRO A 225 -9.73 -3.98 11.44
CA PRO A 225 -9.76 -2.82 12.31
C PRO A 225 -8.39 -2.61 12.97
N LEU A 226 -7.88 -1.39 12.92
CA LEU A 226 -6.67 -0.98 13.64
C LEU A 226 -7.07 -0.21 14.89
N ARG A 227 -7.03 -0.88 16.04
CA ARG A 227 -7.46 -0.32 17.33
C ARG A 227 -6.39 0.54 18.00
N ALA A 228 -5.12 0.28 17.73
CA ALA A 228 -3.99 1.00 18.30
C ALA A 228 -3.17 1.65 17.20
N LEU A 229 -3.26 2.98 17.13
CA LEU A 229 -2.41 3.82 16.28
C LEU A 229 -1.60 4.84 17.09
N ALA A 230 -1.67 4.75 18.41
CA ALA A 230 -0.77 5.50 19.25
C ALA A 230 0.67 5.12 18.90
N PRO A 231 1.59 6.10 18.80
CA PRO A 231 2.99 5.77 18.65
C PRO A 231 3.36 4.78 19.77
N PRO A 232 4.09 3.70 19.44
CA PRO A 232 4.41 2.69 20.42
C PRO A 232 5.07 3.36 21.62
N PRO A 233 4.71 2.96 22.85
CA PRO A 233 5.23 3.60 24.04
C PRO A 233 6.75 3.58 23.94
N LEU A 234 7.37 4.71 24.29
CA LEU A 234 8.81 4.74 24.47
C LEU A 234 9.05 3.74 25.58
N LEU A 235 9.49 2.53 25.24
CA LEU A 235 10.09 1.68 26.24
C LEU A 235 11.19 2.58 26.80
N ALA A 236 11.02 3.04 28.05
CA ALA A 236 12.08 3.58 28.84
C ALA A 236 13.11 2.46 28.88
N ALA A 237 13.99 2.46 27.88
CA ALA A 237 14.72 1.28 27.52
C ALA A 237 15.77 1.13 28.60
N SER A 238 15.53 0.21 29.54
CA SER A 238 16.58 -0.27 30.45
C SER A 238 17.76 -0.86 29.68
N MET A 239 17.57 -1.15 28.38
CA MET A 239 18.57 -1.66 27.47
C MET A 239 19.10 -0.58 26.54
N SER A 240 20.43 -0.48 26.46
CA SER A 240 21.11 0.41 25.51
C SER A 240 20.79 0.07 24.05
N LEU A 241 21.03 1.02 23.14
CA LEU A 241 20.94 0.80 21.69
C LEU A 241 21.78 -0.41 21.23
N ALA A 242 23.00 -0.52 21.77
CA ALA A 242 23.92 -1.59 21.44
C ALA A 242 23.36 -2.96 21.82
N GLU A 243 22.73 -3.08 22.99
CA GLU A 243 22.09 -4.32 23.43
C GLU A 243 20.89 -4.70 22.55
N ARG A 244 20.07 -3.72 22.15
CA ARG A 244 18.94 -3.97 21.23
C ARG A 244 19.41 -4.46 19.86
N ALA A 245 20.45 -3.82 19.31
CA ALA A 245 21.08 -4.24 18.06
C ALA A 245 21.73 -5.63 18.17
N ALA A 246 22.44 -5.89 19.26
CA ALA A 246 23.05 -7.19 19.54
C ALA A 246 22.00 -8.29 19.69
N ARG A 247 20.90 -8.03 20.41
CA ARG A 247 19.77 -8.95 20.55
C ARG A 247 19.16 -9.30 19.19
N ARG A 248 18.95 -8.30 18.32
CA ARG A 248 18.43 -8.53 16.96
C ARG A 248 19.39 -9.33 16.08
N ARG A 249 20.70 -9.09 16.21
CA ARG A 249 21.72 -9.89 15.51
C ARG A 249 21.72 -11.34 16.00
N ARG A 250 21.69 -11.55 17.32
CA ARG A 250 21.62 -12.88 17.95
C ARG A 250 20.36 -13.64 17.55
N SER A 251 19.19 -13.00 17.57
CA SER A 251 17.93 -13.64 17.16
C SER A 251 17.91 -14.03 15.68
N ARG A 252 18.69 -13.35 14.82
CA ARG A 252 18.83 -13.71 13.40
C ARG A 252 19.87 -14.79 13.16
N ALA A 253 20.90 -14.85 13.99
CA ALA A 253 21.95 -15.86 13.92
C ALA A 253 21.54 -17.17 14.62
N ALA A 254 20.46 -17.17 15.40
CA ALA A 254 19.96 -18.37 16.05
C ALA A 254 19.53 -19.39 14.98
N PRO A 255 20.06 -20.62 15.00
CA PRO A 255 19.61 -21.68 14.10
C PRO A 255 18.12 -21.96 14.36
N PRO A 256 17.36 -22.34 13.32
CA PRO A 256 15.98 -22.77 13.51
C PRO A 256 15.95 -23.96 14.50
N PRO A 257 14.98 -24.02 15.42
CA PRO A 257 14.81 -25.19 16.28
C PRO A 257 14.63 -26.43 15.40
N HIS A 258 15.46 -27.43 15.59
CA HIS A 258 15.64 -28.51 14.61
C HIS A 258 14.66 -29.69 14.75
N ASP A 259 13.81 -29.72 15.79
CA ASP A 259 13.08 -30.94 16.16
C ASP A 259 11.56 -30.79 16.35
N GLU A 260 10.97 -29.62 16.06
CA GLU A 260 9.51 -29.45 16.13
C GLU A 260 8.85 -29.75 14.78
N PRO A 261 7.74 -30.51 14.74
CA PRO A 261 6.98 -30.69 13.52
C PRO A 261 6.51 -29.33 12.98
N PRO A 262 6.49 -29.11 11.66
CA PRO A 262 6.07 -27.84 11.09
C PRO A 262 4.62 -27.55 11.52
N PRO A 263 4.30 -26.31 11.93
CA PRO A 263 2.98 -25.99 12.44
C PRO A 263 1.91 -26.25 11.36
N SER A 264 0.79 -26.82 11.79
CA SER A 264 -0.38 -27.02 10.95
C SER A 264 -0.98 -25.68 10.52
N GLU A 265 -1.74 -25.69 9.43
CA GLU A 265 -2.44 -24.49 8.97
C GLU A 265 -3.43 -23.97 10.03
N HIS A 266 -4.12 -24.88 10.73
CA HIS A 266 -5.06 -24.52 11.79
C HIS A 266 -4.37 -23.79 12.95
N GLU A 267 -3.23 -24.28 13.42
CA GLU A 267 -2.43 -23.63 14.47
C GLU A 267 -1.94 -22.25 14.03
N LEU A 268 -1.48 -22.11 12.79
CA LEU A 268 -1.05 -20.81 12.25
C LEU A 268 -2.21 -19.82 12.16
N ARG A 269 -3.38 -20.27 11.71
CA ARG A 269 -4.59 -19.44 11.65
C ARG A 269 -5.05 -18.99 13.03
N ALA A 270 -4.96 -19.85 14.04
CA ALA A 270 -5.28 -19.50 15.43
C ALA A 270 -4.36 -18.41 16.01
N LEU A 271 -3.12 -18.30 15.52
CA LEU A 271 -2.18 -17.23 15.89
C LEU A 271 -2.39 -15.92 15.10
N CYS A 272 -3.26 -15.93 14.09
CA CYS A 272 -3.53 -14.80 13.21
C CYS A 272 -4.92 -14.22 13.50
N THR A 273 -5.10 -12.95 13.16
CA THR A 273 -6.41 -12.31 13.25
C THR A 273 -7.10 -12.43 11.88
N PRO A 274 -8.30 -13.03 11.80
CA PRO A 274 -9.03 -13.10 10.53
C PRO A 274 -9.45 -11.70 10.08
N PRO A 275 -9.56 -11.46 8.76
CA PRO A 275 -10.10 -10.21 8.25
C PRO A 275 -11.55 -10.04 8.69
N LEU A 276 -11.94 -8.80 8.98
CA LEU A 276 -13.32 -8.44 9.29
C LEU A 276 -14.23 -8.61 8.07
N THR A 277 -13.70 -8.31 6.88
CA THR A 277 -14.39 -8.56 5.61
C THR A 277 -13.35 -8.86 4.54
N THR A 278 -13.77 -9.60 3.52
CA THR A 278 -12.95 -9.92 2.35
C THR A 278 -13.74 -9.72 1.07
N CYS A 279 -13.09 -9.19 0.05
CA CYS A 279 -13.63 -9.12 -1.30
C CYS A 279 -12.75 -9.93 -2.24
N ARG A 280 -13.29 -10.97 -2.88
CA ARG A 280 -12.60 -11.63 -3.99
C ARG A 280 -12.65 -10.73 -5.23
N LEU A 281 -11.52 -10.58 -5.89
CA LEU A 281 -11.36 -9.80 -7.11
C LEU A 281 -11.26 -10.76 -8.31
N ARG A 282 -11.64 -10.27 -9.50
CA ARG A 282 -11.55 -11.09 -10.71
C ARG A 282 -10.11 -11.34 -11.09
N ASN A 283 -9.22 -10.40 -10.84
CA ASN A 283 -7.84 -10.45 -11.30
C ASN A 283 -6.82 -10.12 -10.21
N MET A 284 -5.54 -10.37 -10.52
CA MET A 284 -4.44 -10.09 -9.61
C MET A 284 -4.30 -8.59 -9.37
N VAL A 285 -4.18 -8.20 -8.10
CA VAL A 285 -3.96 -6.81 -7.69
C VAL A 285 -2.56 -6.37 -8.08
N LEU A 286 -2.50 -5.25 -8.82
CA LEU A 286 -1.28 -4.57 -9.24
C LEU A 286 -1.04 -3.24 -8.49
N GLY A 287 -2.04 -2.79 -7.74
CA GLY A 287 -2.02 -1.49 -7.08
C GLY A 287 -3.28 -1.25 -6.26
N LEU A 288 -3.15 -0.47 -5.18
CA LEU A 288 -4.26 -0.04 -4.35
C LEU A 288 -4.15 1.46 -4.05
N GLU A 289 -5.27 2.17 -4.09
CA GLU A 289 -5.37 3.57 -3.64
C GLU A 289 -6.74 3.87 -3.00
N ILE A 290 -6.75 4.69 -1.95
CA ILE A 290 -7.99 5.17 -1.31
C ILE A 290 -8.54 6.33 -2.15
N HIS A 291 -9.83 6.33 -2.43
CA HIS A 291 -10.48 7.47 -3.05
C HIS A 291 -10.32 8.74 -2.17
N PRO A 292 -10.05 9.94 -2.71
CA PRO A 292 -9.76 11.13 -1.90
C PRO A 292 -10.81 11.48 -0.83
N ASN A 293 -12.07 11.11 -1.08
CA ASN A 293 -13.19 11.34 -0.16
C ASN A 293 -13.34 10.25 0.93
N GLY A 294 -12.55 9.17 0.87
CA GLY A 294 -12.34 8.19 1.94
C GLY A 294 -13.32 7.02 2.00
N GLY A 295 -14.43 7.03 1.26
CA GLY A 295 -15.47 6.00 1.36
C GLY A 295 -15.24 4.72 0.54
N CYS A 296 -14.22 4.68 -0.33
CA CYS A 296 -13.91 3.50 -1.14
C CYS A 296 -12.41 3.35 -1.46
N VAL A 297 -12.03 2.14 -1.86
CA VAL A 297 -10.69 1.79 -2.34
C VAL A 297 -10.79 1.30 -3.77
N TRP A 298 -9.84 1.75 -4.60
CA TRP A 298 -9.64 1.23 -5.94
C TRP A 298 -8.48 0.26 -5.96
N ALA A 299 -8.70 -0.90 -6.57
CA ALA A 299 -7.68 -1.88 -6.89
C ALA A 299 -7.45 -1.90 -8.40
N SER A 300 -6.24 -1.57 -8.83
CA SER A 300 -5.84 -1.81 -10.22
C SER A 300 -5.47 -3.28 -10.39
N THR A 301 -5.84 -3.84 -11.53
CA THR A 301 -5.62 -5.25 -11.88
C THR A 301 -5.07 -5.37 -13.29
N CYS A 302 -4.64 -6.57 -13.69
CA CYS A 302 -4.13 -6.81 -15.05
C CYS A 302 -5.16 -6.54 -16.16
N GLU A 303 -6.46 -6.58 -15.85
CA GLU A 303 -7.55 -6.41 -16.83
C GLU A 303 -8.38 -5.14 -16.61
N GLY A 304 -7.99 -4.24 -15.71
CA GLY A 304 -8.78 -3.05 -15.42
C GLY A 304 -8.63 -2.56 -13.99
N ALA A 305 -9.70 -2.03 -13.42
CA ALA A 305 -9.75 -1.60 -12.03
C ALA A 305 -11.08 -1.98 -11.37
N GLU A 306 -11.04 -2.31 -10.09
CA GLU A 306 -12.22 -2.66 -9.28
C GLU A 306 -12.29 -1.72 -8.07
N CYS A 307 -13.46 -1.12 -7.84
CA CYS A 307 -13.76 -0.27 -6.70
C CYS A 307 -14.56 -1.04 -5.66
N VAL A 308 -14.17 -0.91 -4.39
CA VAL A 308 -14.87 -1.53 -3.26
C VAL A 308 -15.13 -0.50 -2.16
N SER A 309 -16.26 -0.64 -1.47
CA SER A 309 -16.63 0.25 -0.37
C SER A 309 -15.77 0.02 0.87
N LEU A 310 -15.65 1.03 1.72
CA LEU A 310 -15.09 0.90 3.06
C LEU A 310 -16.18 1.10 4.13
N PRO A 311 -16.07 0.46 5.30
CA PRO A 311 -15.11 -0.61 5.64
C PRO A 311 -15.52 -1.99 5.09
N ALA A 312 -16.72 -2.12 4.51
CA ALA A 312 -17.35 -3.41 4.21
C ALA A 312 -16.76 -4.20 3.03
N LEU A 313 -15.90 -3.58 2.21
CA LEU A 313 -15.33 -4.16 0.98
C LEU A 313 -16.39 -4.70 0.01
N ARG A 314 -17.55 -4.03 -0.09
CA ARG A 314 -18.56 -4.41 -1.08
C ARG A 314 -18.12 -3.89 -2.45
N PRO A 315 -18.15 -4.71 -3.51
CA PRO A 315 -17.89 -4.21 -4.84
C PRO A 315 -18.86 -3.08 -5.23
N LEU A 316 -18.33 -2.01 -5.83
CA LEU A 316 -19.10 -0.81 -6.20
C LEU A 316 -19.09 -0.54 -7.70
N LEU A 317 -17.93 -0.68 -8.33
CA LEU A 317 -17.76 -0.37 -9.76
C LEU A 317 -16.59 -1.19 -10.30
N ARG A 318 -16.71 -1.65 -11.55
CA ARG A 318 -15.59 -2.21 -12.30
C ARG A 318 -15.38 -1.39 -13.56
N VAL A 319 -14.13 -1.19 -13.93
CA VAL A 319 -13.79 -0.65 -15.24
C VAL A 319 -12.85 -1.63 -15.93
N SER A 320 -13.28 -2.13 -17.08
CA SER A 320 -12.55 -3.12 -17.86
C SER A 320 -11.53 -2.47 -18.81
N SER A 321 -10.46 -3.19 -19.12
CA SER A 321 -9.49 -2.85 -20.16
C SER A 321 -9.63 -3.86 -21.30
N ALA A 322 -9.83 -3.39 -22.54
CA ALA A 322 -9.86 -4.28 -23.71
C ALA A 322 -8.48 -4.90 -24.03
N THR A 323 -7.43 -4.46 -23.34
CA THR A 323 -6.08 -4.99 -23.46
C THR A 323 -5.65 -5.53 -22.11
N SER A 324 -5.51 -6.86 -22.02
CA SER A 324 -4.96 -7.52 -20.83
C SER A 324 -3.47 -7.20 -20.72
N ALA A 325 -3.04 -6.76 -19.54
CA ALA A 325 -1.63 -6.63 -19.24
C ALA A 325 -1.01 -8.03 -19.09
N PRO A 326 0.20 -8.29 -19.61
CA PRO A 326 0.88 -9.54 -19.31
C PRO A 326 1.01 -9.70 -17.79
N VAL A 327 0.58 -10.86 -17.28
CA VAL A 327 0.71 -11.20 -15.86
C VAL A 327 2.19 -11.34 -15.57
N SER A 328 2.76 -10.36 -14.87
CA SER A 328 4.15 -10.47 -14.43
C SER A 328 4.24 -11.34 -13.20
N THR A 329 5.32 -12.12 -13.14
CA THR A 329 5.72 -12.93 -11.98
C THR A 329 6.30 -12.10 -10.84
N PHE A 330 6.64 -10.82 -11.09
CA PHE A 330 7.11 -9.91 -10.06
C PHE A 330 6.02 -8.92 -9.67
N PRO A 331 5.77 -8.71 -8.36
CA PRO A 331 4.80 -7.74 -7.92
C PRO A 331 5.31 -6.33 -8.22
N TYR A 332 4.71 -5.68 -9.22
CA TYR A 332 4.85 -4.25 -9.40
C TYR A 332 4.09 -3.55 -8.30
N MET A 333 4.80 -2.70 -7.58
CA MET A 333 4.27 -1.89 -6.50
C MET A 333 3.86 -0.54 -7.06
N VAL A 334 2.91 -0.52 -8.00
CA VAL A 334 2.48 0.74 -8.60
C VAL A 334 1.20 1.20 -7.94
N GLN A 335 1.28 2.35 -7.28
CA GLN A 335 0.10 3.00 -6.74
C GLN A 335 -0.70 3.58 -7.90
N PRO A 336 -1.98 3.18 -8.04
CA PRO A 336 -2.89 3.88 -8.91
C PRO A 336 -3.16 5.26 -8.30
N ALA A 337 -3.75 6.12 -9.10
CA ALA A 337 -4.07 7.46 -8.70
C ALA A 337 -5.56 7.70 -8.95
N VAL A 338 -6.25 8.21 -7.94
CA VAL A 338 -7.71 8.30 -7.95
C VAL A 338 -8.15 9.73 -7.65
N SER A 339 -9.20 10.17 -8.34
CA SER A 339 -9.96 11.38 -8.08
C SER A 339 -11.44 11.13 -8.33
N ASP A 340 -12.28 12.15 -8.07
CA ASP A 340 -13.72 12.10 -8.35
C ASP A 340 -14.02 11.83 -9.83
N ASP A 341 -13.12 12.22 -10.74
CA ASP A 341 -13.36 12.22 -12.18
C ASP A 341 -12.60 11.10 -12.92
N TYR A 342 -11.47 10.65 -12.38
CA TYR A 342 -10.61 9.70 -13.06
C TYR A 342 -9.81 8.78 -12.13
N ILE A 343 -9.51 7.60 -12.65
CA ILE A 343 -8.52 6.67 -12.12
C ILE A 343 -7.41 6.52 -13.15
N ALA A 344 -6.16 6.64 -12.73
CA ALA A 344 -4.99 6.38 -13.54
C ALA A 344 -4.18 5.23 -12.95
N ALA A 345 -3.85 4.22 -13.75
CA ALA A 345 -2.99 3.11 -13.33
C ALA A 345 -2.07 2.70 -14.48
N PRO A 346 -0.87 2.15 -14.21
CA PRO A 346 0.01 1.64 -15.25
C PRO A 346 -0.67 0.51 -16.04
N ALA A 347 -0.30 0.38 -17.31
CA ALA A 347 -0.87 -0.64 -18.21
C ALA A 347 -0.24 -2.04 -18.03
N GLY A 348 0.69 -2.21 -17.09
CA GLY A 348 1.43 -3.44 -16.86
C GLY A 348 2.95 -3.26 -16.93
N ASP A 349 3.64 -4.34 -16.61
CA ASP A 349 5.10 -4.45 -16.56
C ASP A 349 5.80 -3.85 -17.79
N GLY A 350 6.81 -3.01 -17.55
CA GLY A 350 7.75 -2.54 -18.57
C GLY A 350 7.15 -1.70 -19.70
N SER A 351 5.83 -1.54 -19.74
CA SER A 351 5.10 -1.02 -20.90
C SER A 351 5.36 0.46 -21.17
N GLY A 352 5.71 1.23 -20.13
CA GLY A 352 5.76 2.69 -20.21
C GLY A 352 4.39 3.36 -20.32
N LEU A 353 3.31 2.58 -20.35
CA LEU A 353 1.95 3.08 -20.61
C LEU A 353 1.19 3.30 -19.31
N VAL A 354 0.38 4.35 -19.27
CA VAL A 354 -0.61 4.60 -18.22
C VAL A 354 -2.00 4.58 -18.84
N ARG A 355 -2.92 3.87 -18.19
CA ARG A 355 -4.34 3.82 -18.53
C ARG A 355 -5.08 4.81 -17.64
N VAL A 356 -6.00 5.56 -18.25
CA VAL A 356 -6.87 6.51 -17.56
C VAL A 356 -8.32 6.15 -17.83
N TRP A 357 -9.08 5.96 -16.77
CA TRP A 357 -10.51 5.68 -16.82
C TRP A 357 -11.29 6.86 -16.26
N ALA A 358 -12.41 7.22 -16.89
CA ALA A 358 -13.32 8.20 -16.34
C ALA A 358 -14.12 7.54 -15.21
N ALA A 359 -13.84 7.92 -13.96
CA ALA A 359 -14.46 7.36 -12.77
C ALA A 359 -15.98 7.61 -12.76
N ARG A 360 -16.43 8.73 -13.36
CA ARG A 360 -17.85 9.12 -13.43
C ARG A 360 -18.67 8.44 -14.51
N ALA A 361 -18.04 8.08 -15.62
CA ALA A 361 -18.75 7.60 -16.80
C ALA A 361 -18.62 6.09 -16.98
N GLY A 362 -17.75 5.42 -16.20
CA GLY A 362 -17.31 4.05 -16.48
C GLY A 362 -16.59 3.89 -17.83
N ALA A 363 -16.49 4.98 -18.60
CA ALA A 363 -15.98 5.00 -19.95
C ALA A 363 -14.45 5.08 -19.97
N ARG A 364 -13.86 4.26 -20.84
CA ARG A 364 -12.43 4.25 -21.12
C ARG A 364 -12.06 5.51 -21.92
N ARG A 365 -10.98 6.19 -21.52
CA ARG A 365 -10.26 7.13 -22.39
C ARG A 365 -8.89 6.55 -22.75
N ASP A 366 -8.35 7.05 -23.86
CA ASP A 366 -7.19 6.44 -24.53
C ASP A 366 -5.94 6.36 -23.66
N VAL A 367 -5.11 5.38 -24.02
CA VAL A 367 -3.79 5.12 -23.42
C VAL A 367 -2.84 6.21 -23.87
N THR A 368 -2.21 6.92 -22.93
CA THR A 368 -1.14 7.86 -23.26
C THR A 368 0.22 7.13 -23.25
N PRO A 369 0.91 7.00 -24.39
CA PRO A 369 2.22 6.35 -24.44
C PRO A 369 3.32 7.22 -23.84
N HIS A 370 4.24 6.61 -23.09
CA HIS A 370 5.47 7.26 -22.62
C HIS A 370 6.69 6.34 -22.81
N ALA A 371 7.84 6.94 -23.06
CA ALA A 371 9.10 6.26 -23.42
C ALA A 371 9.86 5.63 -22.23
N ALA A 372 9.25 5.52 -21.04
CA ALA A 372 9.93 5.02 -19.84
C ALA A 372 8.96 4.24 -18.94
N PRO A 373 9.37 3.13 -18.31
CA PRO A 373 8.49 2.29 -17.50
C PRO A 373 7.88 3.12 -16.35
N PRO A 374 6.55 3.13 -16.18
CA PRO A 374 5.89 4.06 -15.31
C PRO A 374 5.76 3.41 -13.94
N VAL A 375 6.59 3.83 -12.98
CA VAL A 375 6.30 3.55 -11.57
C VAL A 375 5.71 4.83 -10.97
N ALA A 376 4.66 4.64 -10.17
CA ALA A 376 3.82 5.61 -9.46
C ALA A 376 3.22 6.78 -10.26
N ALA A 377 1.94 6.65 -10.62
CA ALA A 377 1.09 7.80 -10.88
C ALA A 377 0.72 8.41 -9.52
N LEU A 378 1.24 9.59 -9.19
CA LEU A 378 0.80 10.35 -8.01
C LEU A 378 -0.16 11.43 -8.49
N LEU A 379 -1.46 11.24 -8.30
CA LEU A 379 -2.38 12.35 -8.38
C LEU A 379 -2.36 13.05 -7.04
N PRO A 380 -2.04 14.33 -7.01
CA PRO A 380 -1.83 14.92 -5.73
C PRO A 380 -3.19 15.28 -5.13
N ALA A 381 -3.30 15.09 -3.82
CA ALA A 381 -4.27 15.79 -3.01
C ALA A 381 -3.99 17.31 -3.07
N ARG A 382 -4.93 18.11 -2.62
CA ARG A 382 -5.05 19.56 -2.85
C ARG A 382 -3.74 20.36 -2.59
N THR A 383 -3.53 21.43 -3.37
CA THR A 383 -2.35 22.32 -3.52
C THR A 383 -1.78 23.01 -2.26
N PRO A 384 -0.53 23.59 -2.28
CA PRO A 384 0.54 23.59 -3.33
C PRO A 384 1.96 23.21 -2.81
N PRO A 385 3.03 23.20 -3.66
CA PRO A 385 3.21 22.57 -4.97
C PRO A 385 3.76 21.14 -4.83
N ARG A 386 3.46 20.30 -5.80
CA ARG A 386 3.48 18.84 -5.67
C ARG A 386 4.86 18.30 -6.04
N ARG A 387 5.51 17.63 -5.08
CA ARG A 387 6.85 17.03 -5.18
C ARG A 387 6.75 15.59 -5.70
N VAL A 388 7.42 15.33 -6.82
CA VAL A 388 7.39 14.05 -7.54
C VAL A 388 8.70 13.32 -7.30
N LEU A 389 8.73 12.08 -6.83
CA LEU A 389 9.99 11.31 -6.85
C LEU A 389 10.24 10.77 -8.28
N ALA A 390 11.49 10.73 -8.74
CA ALA A 390 11.92 10.05 -9.96
C ALA A 390 13.14 9.19 -9.61
N GLY A 391 12.93 7.88 -9.52
CA GLY A 391 14.01 6.89 -9.50
C GLY A 391 14.53 6.62 -10.91
N ALA A 392 15.31 5.55 -11.09
CA ALA A 392 15.63 5.03 -12.43
C ALA A 392 14.38 4.75 -13.31
N SER A 393 13.16 4.74 -12.74
CA SER A 393 11.89 4.63 -13.47
C SER A 393 10.66 5.10 -12.65
N LEU A 394 10.55 6.36 -12.19
CA LEU A 394 9.32 6.87 -11.52
C LEU A 394 8.90 8.20 -12.18
N TYR A 395 7.65 8.32 -12.64
CA TYR A 395 7.16 9.50 -13.38
C TYR A 395 5.72 9.84 -12.98
N VAL A 396 5.45 11.13 -12.72
CA VAL A 396 4.12 11.62 -12.34
C VAL A 396 3.44 12.33 -13.50
N TRP A 397 2.13 12.10 -13.59
CA TRP A 397 1.25 12.64 -14.61
C TRP A 397 0.38 13.73 -14.01
N THR A 398 0.21 14.84 -14.72
CA THR A 398 -0.89 15.78 -14.47
C THR A 398 -1.92 15.60 -15.56
N CYS A 399 -3.17 15.30 -15.20
CA CYS A 399 -4.28 15.53 -16.11
C CYS A 399 -4.42 17.05 -16.26
N PRO A 400 -4.29 17.62 -17.47
CA PRO A 400 -4.72 19.00 -17.66
C PRO A 400 -6.19 19.06 -17.23
N VAL A 401 -6.52 20.03 -16.37
CA VAL A 401 -7.91 20.39 -16.16
C VAL A 401 -8.47 20.61 -17.56
N LEU A 402 -9.40 19.76 -17.99
CA LEU A 402 -10.21 20.07 -19.16
C LEU A 402 -10.99 21.30 -18.73
N GLU A 403 -10.52 22.48 -19.13
CA GLU A 403 -11.30 23.70 -19.05
C GLU A 403 -12.56 23.43 -19.85
N SER A 404 -13.66 23.19 -19.13
CA SER A 404 -15.02 23.16 -19.64
C SER A 404 -15.82 24.19 -18.88
#